data_AF-A0A9D8WTS2-F1
#
_entry.id   AF-A0A9D8WTS2-F1
#
_cell.length_a   1.000
_cell.length_b   1.000
_cell.length_c   1.000
_cell.angle_alpha   90.00
_cell.angle_beta   90.00
_cell.angle_gamma   90.00
#
_symmetry.space_group_name_H-M   'P 1'
#
loop_
_entity.id
_entity.type
_entity.pdbx_description
1 polymer ?
#
loop_
_entity_poly.entity_id
_entity_poly.type
_entity_poly.pdbx_seq_one_letter_code
_entity_poly.pdbx_strand_id
1 'polypeptide(L)'
;MKMKEKQLELIREQIRRVKKCGNPFYTERFKNVNPEDIKTQKDFEKLVPFCSKQDLRDAYPLGLAAVPEEEIVRIHSSSGTTGSPVIIPYTKKDVEDWAIMFARCYEMAGITNKDRIQITPGYGLWTAGIGFQAGCERLGAMAIPMGPGNTEKQLQMMQDLQATVICATSSYALLLAEQVEKRNLMNNIKLKKGVIGSERWGDKMRERISSILGIELYDIYGLTECYGPGIGINCTKQTEGMHIFDDYLYIEILDPVTGEPVKDGEMGEITLTTLVKEGAPLFRFRTHDLASFVTGECPCGSKYPRISHIMGRSDDMVKVKGNIIFPSTIEDVINSVPGTSSEYRAVIEHVDGKDQMTVMVEVEGGTDRTEVSIAIQYTFKQKYNMTPLVKVVGIGELPRSEKKTKRIDDRRFE
;
A
#
# COMPACT_ATOMS: atom_id res chain seq x y z
N MET A 1 12.04 -15.81 -2.59
CA MET A 1 12.14 -15.90 -4.08
C MET A 1 13.58 -16.12 -4.52
N LYS A 2 13.84 -17.06 -5.44
CA LYS A 2 15.15 -17.22 -6.08
C LYS A 2 15.30 -16.23 -7.23
N MET A 3 16.40 -15.48 -7.25
CA MET A 3 16.71 -14.54 -8.33
C MET A 3 16.92 -15.27 -9.66
N LYS A 4 16.28 -14.77 -10.72
CA LYS A 4 16.48 -15.25 -12.09
C LYS A 4 17.77 -14.68 -12.67
N GLU A 5 18.42 -15.41 -13.58
CA GLU A 5 19.65 -14.94 -14.25
C GLU A 5 19.46 -13.59 -14.97
N LYS A 6 18.30 -13.42 -15.63
CA LYS A 6 17.93 -12.15 -16.26
C LYS A 6 17.84 -10.98 -15.27
N GLN A 7 17.33 -11.22 -14.06
CA GLN A 7 17.25 -10.18 -13.02
C GLN A 7 18.64 -9.80 -12.52
N LEU A 8 19.53 -10.78 -12.32
CA LEU A 8 20.91 -10.54 -11.95
C LEU A 8 21.64 -9.70 -13.00
N GLU A 9 21.46 -10.01 -14.29
CA GLU A 9 22.00 -9.24 -15.40
C GLU A 9 21.53 -7.78 -15.37
N LEU A 10 20.21 -7.55 -15.27
CA LEU A 10 19.61 -6.22 -15.19
C LEU A 10 20.12 -5.43 -13.99
N ILE A 11 20.27 -6.07 -12.82
CA ILE A 11 20.83 -5.43 -11.63
C ILE A 11 22.26 -4.95 -11.89
N ARG A 12 23.13 -5.77 -12.50
CA ARG A 12 24.50 -5.36 -12.83
C ARG A 12 24.50 -4.19 -13.80
N GLU A 13 23.64 -4.21 -14.82
CA GLU A 13 23.49 -3.11 -15.77
C GLU A 13 23.05 -1.81 -15.09
N GLN A 14 22.06 -1.87 -14.22
CA GLN A 14 21.60 -0.73 -13.43
C GLN A 14 22.72 -0.17 -12.55
N ILE A 15 23.50 -1.03 -11.88
CA ILE A 15 24.65 -0.57 -11.06
C ILE A 15 25.70 0.11 -11.94
N ARG A 16 26.03 -0.46 -13.12
CA ARG A 16 26.96 0.17 -14.08
C ARG A 16 26.45 1.55 -14.51
N ARG A 17 25.15 1.71 -14.75
CA ARG A 17 24.55 2.98 -15.16
C ARG A 17 24.63 4.02 -14.05
N VAL A 18 24.17 3.68 -12.84
CA VAL A 18 24.18 4.66 -11.73
C VAL A 18 25.59 5.04 -11.27
N LYS A 19 26.59 4.15 -11.43
CA LYS A 19 27.99 4.53 -11.20
C LYS A 19 28.53 5.55 -12.22
N LYS A 20 27.95 5.60 -13.43
CA LYS A 20 28.37 6.51 -14.52
C LYS A 20 27.55 7.79 -14.59
N CYS A 21 26.42 7.89 -13.90
CA CYS A 21 25.54 9.06 -13.98
C CYS A 21 26.09 10.32 -13.30
N GLY A 22 27.15 10.21 -12.50
CA GLY A 22 27.78 11.35 -11.82
C GLY A 22 27.04 11.87 -10.59
N ASN A 23 25.89 11.28 -10.24
CA ASN A 23 25.12 11.67 -9.06
C ASN A 23 25.75 11.13 -7.75
N PRO A 24 26.09 12.00 -6.78
CA PRO A 24 26.72 11.61 -5.51
C PRO A 24 25.98 10.54 -4.71
N PHE A 25 24.63 10.54 -4.74
CA PHE A 25 23.81 9.56 -4.03
C PHE A 25 24.16 8.12 -4.46
N TYR A 26 24.41 7.93 -5.75
CA TYR A 26 24.76 6.63 -6.32
C TYR A 26 26.27 6.38 -6.32
N THR A 27 27.07 7.37 -6.72
CA THR A 27 28.51 7.16 -6.89
C THR A 27 29.19 6.83 -5.56
N GLU A 28 28.81 7.49 -4.46
CA GLU A 28 29.36 7.18 -3.14
C GLU A 28 28.84 5.83 -2.62
N ARG A 29 27.52 5.57 -2.76
CA ARG A 29 26.91 4.30 -2.31
C ARG A 29 27.51 3.08 -3.00
N PHE A 30 27.81 3.19 -4.30
CA PHE A 30 28.36 2.10 -5.11
C PHE A 30 29.87 2.21 -5.35
N LYS A 31 30.58 3.09 -4.64
CA LYS A 31 32.02 3.33 -4.82
C LYS A 31 32.84 2.04 -4.78
N ASN A 32 32.60 1.22 -3.75
CA ASN A 32 33.31 -0.03 -3.51
C ASN A 32 32.61 -1.27 -4.11
N VAL A 33 31.53 -1.08 -4.88
CA VAL A 33 30.78 -2.17 -5.49
C VAL A 33 31.22 -2.33 -6.93
N ASN A 34 31.83 -3.46 -7.27
CA ASN A 34 32.12 -3.82 -8.65
C ASN A 34 31.00 -4.73 -9.18
N PRO A 35 30.24 -4.31 -10.22
CA PRO A 35 29.15 -5.11 -10.78
C PRO A 35 29.58 -6.50 -11.24
N GLU A 36 30.83 -6.69 -11.65
CA GLU A 36 31.32 -7.98 -12.14
C GLU A 36 31.58 -9.00 -11.02
N ASP A 37 31.66 -8.54 -9.77
CA ASP A 37 31.79 -9.42 -8.60
C ASP A 37 30.43 -9.99 -8.17
N ILE A 38 29.32 -9.44 -8.69
CA ILE A 38 27.96 -9.90 -8.40
C ILE A 38 27.59 -11.03 -9.38
N LYS A 39 28.05 -12.25 -9.09
CA LYS A 39 27.87 -13.43 -9.96
C LYS A 39 26.70 -14.32 -9.54
N THR A 40 26.27 -14.19 -8.30
CA THR A 40 25.18 -14.96 -7.72
C THR A 40 24.25 -14.06 -6.90
N GLN A 41 23.07 -14.59 -6.55
CA GLN A 41 22.16 -13.93 -5.61
C GLN A 41 22.84 -13.64 -4.26
N LYS A 42 23.69 -14.54 -3.76
CA LYS A 42 24.43 -14.32 -2.49
C LYS A 42 25.42 -13.16 -2.61
N ASP A 43 26.06 -13.01 -3.77
CA ASP A 43 26.95 -11.88 -4.00
C ASP A 43 26.16 -10.57 -4.03
N PHE A 44 24.96 -10.56 -4.63
CA PHE A 44 24.05 -9.41 -4.57
C PHE A 44 23.68 -9.05 -3.13
N GLU A 45 23.22 -10.04 -2.35
CA GLU A 45 22.82 -9.87 -0.95
C GLU A 45 23.99 -9.35 -0.07
N LYS A 46 25.23 -9.73 -0.39
CA LYS A 46 26.42 -9.34 0.36
C LYS A 46 26.99 -7.99 -0.08
N LEU A 47 27.03 -7.71 -1.38
CA LEU A 47 27.78 -6.58 -1.95
C LEU A 47 26.91 -5.35 -2.19
N VAL A 48 25.60 -5.51 -2.42
CA VAL A 48 24.70 -4.39 -2.71
C VAL A 48 24.13 -3.81 -1.42
N PRO A 49 24.37 -2.52 -1.12
CA PRO A 49 23.92 -1.91 0.12
C PRO A 49 22.41 -1.69 0.12
N PHE A 50 21.81 -1.73 1.32
CA PHE A 50 20.42 -1.30 1.53
C PHE A 50 20.23 0.17 1.23
N CYS A 51 19.00 0.54 0.87
CA CYS A 51 18.53 1.91 0.77
C CYS A 51 17.38 2.17 1.73
N SER A 52 17.55 3.16 2.61
CA SER A 52 16.54 3.53 3.60
C SER A 52 15.66 4.68 3.10
N LYS A 53 14.48 4.84 3.69
CA LYS A 53 13.63 6.01 3.44
C LYS A 53 14.33 7.33 3.81
N GLN A 54 15.20 7.32 4.82
CA GLN A 54 15.95 8.51 5.23
C GLN A 54 16.94 8.94 4.14
N ASP A 55 17.61 7.98 3.51
CA ASP A 55 18.54 8.25 2.41
C ASP A 55 17.85 9.02 1.27
N LEU A 56 16.59 8.67 0.98
CA LEU A 56 15.79 9.34 -0.05
C LEU A 56 15.38 10.76 0.35
N ARG A 57 15.18 11.02 1.66
CA ARG A 57 14.89 12.37 2.17
C ARG A 57 16.13 13.26 2.12
N ASP A 58 17.29 12.71 2.41
CA ASP A 58 18.57 13.43 2.38
C ASP A 58 18.97 13.80 0.94
N ALA A 59 18.43 13.10 -0.05
CA ALA A 59 18.59 13.37 -1.48
C ALA A 59 17.56 14.39 -2.05
N TYR A 60 16.76 15.05 -1.22
CA TYR A 60 15.81 16.06 -1.69
C TYR A 60 16.51 17.29 -2.33
N PRO A 61 15.95 17.93 -3.37
CA PRO A 61 14.72 17.57 -4.07
C PRO A 61 14.91 16.62 -5.25
N LEU A 62 16.05 16.61 -5.94
CA LEU A 62 16.28 15.77 -7.13
C LEU A 62 17.60 15.00 -7.08
N GLY A 63 18.19 14.87 -5.89
CA GLY A 63 19.41 14.08 -5.66
C GLY A 63 19.26 12.58 -5.92
N LEU A 64 18.05 12.10 -6.26
CA LEU A 64 17.81 10.73 -6.73
C LEU A 64 17.83 10.59 -8.26
N ALA A 65 17.98 11.68 -9.02
CA ALA A 65 18.00 11.62 -10.48
C ALA A 65 19.25 10.89 -10.99
N ALA A 66 19.07 9.74 -11.63
CA ALA A 66 20.14 8.97 -12.28
C ALA A 66 20.28 9.25 -13.78
N VAL A 67 19.57 10.27 -14.27
CA VAL A 67 19.57 10.78 -15.66
C VAL A 67 19.65 12.31 -15.64
N PRO A 68 20.05 12.97 -16.73
CA PRO A 68 19.96 14.42 -16.88
C PRO A 68 18.52 14.94 -16.68
N GLU A 69 18.38 16.17 -16.18
CA GLU A 69 17.06 16.75 -15.88
C GLU A 69 16.16 16.86 -17.11
N GLU A 70 16.72 17.07 -18.29
CA GLU A 70 15.99 17.12 -19.58
C GLU A 70 15.32 15.78 -19.97
N GLU A 71 15.75 14.65 -19.39
CA GLU A 71 15.11 13.35 -19.60
C GLU A 71 13.94 13.09 -18.62
N ILE A 72 13.83 13.90 -17.57
CA ILE A 72 12.79 13.78 -16.55
C ILE A 72 11.51 14.44 -17.05
N VAL A 73 10.47 13.65 -17.26
CA VAL A 73 9.17 14.14 -17.78
C VAL A 73 8.12 14.29 -16.69
N ARG A 74 8.36 13.73 -15.49
CA ARG A 74 7.42 13.77 -14.37
C ARG A 74 8.14 13.62 -13.03
N ILE A 75 7.60 14.28 -12.01
CA ILE A 75 7.95 14.05 -10.62
C ILE A 75 6.72 13.61 -9.82
N HIS A 76 6.95 12.78 -8.80
CA HIS A 76 5.95 12.47 -7.77
C HIS A 76 6.55 12.61 -6.38
N SER A 77 5.69 12.83 -5.40
CA SER A 77 6.08 12.98 -4.00
C SER A 77 5.39 11.95 -3.13
N SER A 78 6.14 11.36 -2.19
CA SER A 78 5.51 10.57 -1.13
C SER A 78 4.66 11.47 -0.24
N SER A 79 3.53 10.97 0.28
CA SER A 79 2.52 11.72 1.05
C SER A 79 2.95 12.14 2.47
N GLY A 80 4.24 12.46 2.68
CA GLY A 80 4.93 12.55 3.97
C GLY A 80 4.13 13.25 5.06
N THR A 81 3.92 12.55 6.17
CA THR A 81 3.26 13.08 7.38
C THR A 81 4.25 13.54 8.46
N THR A 82 5.56 13.28 8.33
CA THR A 82 6.54 13.46 9.42
C THR A 82 7.95 13.91 8.99
N GLY A 83 8.14 14.62 7.86
CA GLY A 83 9.46 15.17 7.48
C GLY A 83 9.55 15.72 6.06
N SER A 84 10.77 16.01 5.59
CA SER A 84 11.03 16.42 4.20
C SER A 84 10.48 15.38 3.22
N PRO A 85 9.75 15.79 2.18
CA PRO A 85 9.17 14.86 1.22
C PRO A 85 10.26 14.16 0.42
N VAL A 86 9.98 12.93 -0.02
CA VAL A 86 10.78 12.26 -1.04
C VAL A 86 10.18 12.58 -2.40
N ILE A 87 10.99 13.11 -3.31
CA ILE A 87 10.63 13.37 -4.70
C ILE A 87 11.28 12.31 -5.58
N ILE A 88 10.47 11.69 -6.43
CA ILE A 88 10.90 10.65 -7.35
C ILE A 88 10.77 11.19 -8.78
N PRO A 89 11.88 11.33 -9.53
CA PRO A 89 11.85 11.65 -10.95
C PRO A 89 11.55 10.42 -11.82
N TYR A 90 10.84 10.63 -12.91
CA TYR A 90 10.44 9.62 -13.89
C TYR A 90 10.85 10.07 -15.29
N THR A 91 11.56 9.21 -16.02
CA THR A 91 11.74 9.38 -17.46
C THR A 91 10.47 9.07 -18.22
N LYS A 92 10.45 9.37 -19.52
CA LYS A 92 9.36 8.94 -20.41
C LYS A 92 9.16 7.42 -20.35
N LYS A 93 10.25 6.64 -20.39
CA LYS A 93 10.20 5.18 -20.29
C LYS A 93 9.62 4.73 -18.96
N ASP A 94 10.00 5.36 -17.84
CA ASP A 94 9.46 5.02 -16.52
C ASP A 94 7.94 5.19 -16.46
N VAL A 95 7.41 6.25 -17.09
CA VAL A 95 5.95 6.49 -17.17
C VAL A 95 5.26 5.43 -18.03
N GLU A 96 5.87 5.03 -19.14
CA GLU A 96 5.34 3.98 -20.03
C GLU A 96 5.35 2.60 -19.35
N ASP A 97 6.45 2.25 -18.69
CA ASP A 97 6.61 1.02 -17.91
C ASP A 97 5.58 0.93 -16.77
N TRP A 98 5.35 2.05 -16.08
CA TRP A 98 4.33 2.11 -15.05
C TRP A 98 2.93 1.88 -15.61
N ALA A 99 2.59 2.50 -16.74
CA ALA A 99 1.31 2.29 -17.41
C ALA A 99 1.14 0.82 -17.86
N ILE A 100 2.21 0.15 -18.32
CA ILE A 100 2.20 -1.28 -18.66
C ILE A 100 1.84 -2.14 -17.45
N MET A 101 2.57 -1.95 -16.34
CA MET A 101 2.32 -2.70 -15.11
C MET A 101 0.89 -2.47 -14.60
N PHE A 102 0.41 -1.23 -14.63
CA PHE A 102 -0.94 -0.91 -14.17
C PHE A 102 -2.04 -1.50 -15.06
N ALA A 103 -1.87 -1.45 -16.39
CA ALA A 103 -2.79 -2.11 -17.33
C ALA A 103 -2.84 -3.63 -17.05
N ARG A 104 -1.68 -4.25 -16.81
CA ARG A 104 -1.58 -5.66 -16.41
C ARG A 104 -2.35 -5.95 -15.12
N CYS A 105 -2.33 -5.05 -14.14
CA CYS A 105 -3.15 -5.19 -12.94
C CYS A 105 -4.65 -5.27 -13.27
N TYR A 106 -5.15 -4.39 -14.14
CA TYR A 106 -6.55 -4.45 -14.56
C TYR A 106 -6.89 -5.76 -15.28
N GLU A 107 -6.02 -6.23 -16.19
CA GLU A 107 -6.21 -7.51 -16.88
C GLU A 107 -6.24 -8.70 -15.90
N MET A 108 -5.37 -8.71 -14.89
CA MET A 108 -5.35 -9.73 -13.84
C MET A 108 -6.59 -9.72 -12.95
N ALA A 109 -7.23 -8.56 -12.79
CA ALA A 109 -8.54 -8.40 -12.18
C ALA A 109 -9.71 -8.69 -13.16
N GLY A 110 -9.40 -9.12 -14.40
CA GLY A 110 -10.38 -9.41 -15.45
C GLY A 110 -11.14 -8.18 -15.94
N ILE A 111 -10.56 -6.99 -15.79
CA ILE A 111 -11.10 -5.72 -16.29
C ILE A 111 -10.64 -5.57 -17.74
N THR A 112 -11.52 -5.02 -18.59
CA THR A 112 -11.29 -4.92 -20.04
C THR A 112 -11.60 -3.51 -20.55
N ASN A 113 -11.33 -3.28 -21.83
CA ASN A 113 -11.71 -2.03 -22.51
C ASN A 113 -13.22 -1.75 -22.55
N LYS A 114 -14.07 -2.72 -22.18
CA LYS A 114 -15.53 -2.54 -22.06
C LYS A 114 -15.95 -1.92 -20.73
N ASP A 115 -15.05 -1.86 -19.76
CA ASP A 115 -15.32 -1.35 -18.43
C ASP A 115 -15.23 0.19 -18.37
N ARG A 116 -15.97 0.75 -17.41
CA ARG A 116 -16.00 2.17 -17.08
C ARG A 116 -15.45 2.34 -15.67
N ILE A 117 -14.23 2.88 -15.57
CA ILE A 117 -13.43 2.86 -14.36
C ILE A 117 -13.49 4.23 -13.69
N GLN A 118 -14.19 4.30 -12.56
CA GLN A 118 -14.27 5.51 -11.75
C GLN A 118 -13.06 5.63 -10.82
N ILE A 119 -12.27 6.68 -11.02
CA ILE A 119 -11.00 6.89 -10.34
C ILE A 119 -11.18 7.98 -9.29
N THR A 120 -11.20 7.55 -8.03
CA THR A 120 -11.35 8.45 -6.87
C THR A 120 -10.04 8.91 -6.22
N PRO A 121 -8.87 8.27 -6.41
CA PRO A 121 -7.62 8.80 -5.86
C PRO A 121 -7.23 10.18 -6.43
N GLY A 122 -6.52 10.96 -5.60
CA GLY A 122 -6.04 12.30 -5.92
C GLY A 122 -5.12 12.39 -7.12
N TYR A 123 -5.33 13.43 -7.92
CA TYR A 123 -4.45 13.88 -8.98
C TYR A 123 -3.51 14.98 -8.47
N GLY A 124 -2.26 14.95 -8.92
CA GLY A 124 -1.21 15.87 -8.49
C GLY A 124 0.09 15.13 -8.20
N LEU A 125 0.80 15.53 -7.16
CA LEU A 125 2.06 14.89 -6.76
C LEU A 125 1.88 13.46 -6.24
N TRP A 126 0.68 13.10 -5.79
CA TRP A 126 0.37 11.73 -5.40
C TRP A 126 0.23 10.83 -6.63
N THR A 127 0.89 9.67 -6.61
CA THR A 127 0.97 8.74 -7.74
C THR A 127 -0.37 8.08 -8.11
N ALA A 128 -1.27 7.91 -7.15
CA ALA A 128 -2.43 7.04 -7.35
C ALA A 128 -3.36 7.49 -8.50
N GLY A 129 -3.87 8.72 -8.48
CA GLY A 129 -4.86 9.16 -9.49
C GLY A 129 -4.33 9.04 -10.92
N ILE A 130 -3.13 9.56 -11.17
CA ILE A 130 -2.51 9.50 -12.51
C ILE A 130 -2.09 8.08 -12.90
N GLY A 131 -1.68 7.23 -11.95
CA GLY A 131 -1.34 5.83 -12.20
C GLY A 131 -2.54 5.01 -12.63
N PHE A 132 -3.64 5.09 -11.88
CA PHE A 132 -4.91 4.45 -12.23
C PHE A 132 -5.40 4.88 -13.61
N GLN A 133 -5.28 6.18 -13.92
CA GLN A 133 -5.67 6.71 -15.22
C GLN A 133 -4.79 6.20 -16.36
N ALA A 134 -3.46 6.27 -16.22
CA ALA A 134 -2.54 5.83 -17.27
C ALA A 134 -2.72 4.34 -17.60
N GLY A 135 -2.94 3.49 -16.58
CA GLY A 135 -3.28 2.09 -16.78
C GLY A 135 -4.61 1.87 -17.49
N CYS A 136 -5.63 2.66 -17.15
CA CYS A 136 -6.98 2.57 -17.71
C CYS A 136 -6.97 2.97 -19.20
N GLU A 137 -6.34 4.09 -19.51
CA GLU A 137 -6.18 4.59 -20.89
C GLU A 137 -5.36 3.61 -21.74
N ARG A 138 -4.29 3.04 -21.17
CA ARG A 138 -3.50 2.01 -21.85
C ARG A 138 -4.29 0.74 -22.13
N LEU A 139 -5.14 0.30 -21.19
CA LEU A 139 -6.06 -0.83 -21.38
C LEU A 139 -7.11 -0.55 -22.48
N GLY A 140 -7.37 0.74 -22.76
CA GLY A 140 -8.42 1.18 -23.67
C GLY A 140 -9.80 1.26 -23.02
N ALA A 141 -9.87 1.25 -21.69
CA ALA A 141 -11.11 1.40 -20.94
C ALA A 141 -11.51 2.88 -20.79
N MET A 142 -12.77 3.13 -20.42
CA MET A 142 -13.23 4.50 -20.15
C MET A 142 -12.80 4.91 -18.74
N ALA A 143 -11.90 5.89 -18.64
CA ALA A 143 -11.58 6.54 -17.37
C ALA A 143 -12.66 7.57 -17.01
N ILE A 144 -13.15 7.52 -15.77
CA ILE A 144 -13.96 8.57 -15.14
C ILE A 144 -13.10 9.20 -14.03
N PRO A 145 -12.27 10.20 -14.37
CA PRO A 145 -11.22 10.75 -13.49
C PRO A 145 -11.80 11.75 -12.49
N MET A 146 -12.46 11.25 -11.44
CA MET A 146 -13.16 12.09 -10.47
C MET A 146 -12.23 12.80 -9.49
N GLY A 147 -11.13 12.13 -9.09
CA GLY A 147 -10.37 12.55 -7.92
C GLY A 147 -11.17 12.35 -6.62
N PRO A 148 -10.63 12.80 -5.46
CA PRO A 148 -11.20 12.50 -4.15
C PRO A 148 -12.28 13.50 -3.78
N GLY A 149 -13.13 13.08 -2.86
CA GLY A 149 -14.16 13.93 -2.26
C GLY A 149 -15.30 14.25 -3.20
N ASN A 150 -16.10 15.25 -2.79
CA ASN A 150 -17.39 15.57 -3.40
C ASN A 150 -18.26 14.31 -3.58
N THR A 151 -18.48 13.61 -2.47
CA THR A 151 -19.14 12.30 -2.44
C THR A 151 -20.50 12.30 -3.14
N GLU A 152 -21.27 13.39 -3.07
CA GLU A 152 -22.53 13.49 -3.82
C GLU A 152 -22.31 13.42 -5.34
N LYS A 153 -21.31 14.14 -5.85
CA LYS A 153 -20.95 14.09 -7.27
C LYS A 153 -20.37 12.73 -7.66
N GLN A 154 -19.66 12.03 -6.77
CA GLN A 154 -19.21 10.65 -7.03
C GLN A 154 -20.39 9.72 -7.28
N LEU A 155 -21.41 9.78 -6.43
CA LEU A 155 -22.61 8.94 -6.54
C LEU A 155 -23.42 9.30 -7.78
N GLN A 156 -23.54 10.59 -8.09
CA GLN A 156 -24.20 11.05 -9.31
C GLN A 156 -23.50 10.50 -10.57
N MET A 157 -22.18 10.68 -10.67
CA MET A 157 -21.41 10.21 -11.83
C MET A 157 -21.36 8.68 -11.93
N MET A 158 -21.30 7.97 -10.79
CA MET A 158 -21.36 6.52 -10.73
C MET A 158 -22.65 5.98 -11.36
N GLN A 159 -23.78 6.65 -11.11
CA GLN A 159 -25.07 6.34 -11.70
C GLN A 159 -25.13 6.79 -13.16
N ASP A 160 -24.90 8.06 -13.47
CA ASP A 160 -25.09 8.59 -14.83
C ASP A 160 -24.21 7.92 -15.86
N LEU A 161 -22.94 7.67 -15.50
CA LEU A 161 -21.97 7.03 -16.36
C LEU A 161 -21.98 5.51 -16.23
N GLN A 162 -22.81 4.96 -15.32
CA GLN A 162 -22.94 3.53 -15.06
C GLN A 162 -21.56 2.86 -14.89
N ALA A 163 -20.76 3.39 -13.97
CA ALA A 163 -19.43 2.87 -13.69
C ALA A 163 -19.49 1.37 -13.36
N THR A 164 -18.54 0.59 -13.90
CA THR A 164 -18.45 -0.87 -13.65
C THR A 164 -17.31 -1.22 -12.70
N VAL A 165 -16.32 -0.34 -12.57
CA VAL A 165 -15.18 -0.51 -11.68
C VAL A 165 -15.00 0.75 -10.84
N ILE A 166 -14.72 0.58 -9.55
CA ILE A 166 -14.30 1.67 -8.66
C ILE A 166 -12.83 1.50 -8.28
N CYS A 167 -12.03 2.54 -8.45
CA CYS A 167 -10.68 2.63 -7.92
C CYS A 167 -10.68 3.58 -6.73
N ALA A 168 -10.20 3.14 -5.57
CA ALA A 168 -10.28 3.92 -4.33
C ALA A 168 -9.23 3.50 -3.29
N THR A 169 -9.05 4.33 -2.27
CA THR A 169 -8.49 3.82 -1.00
C THR A 169 -9.55 3.04 -0.25
N SER A 170 -9.15 2.14 0.65
CA SER A 170 -10.10 1.32 1.41
C SER A 170 -11.07 2.16 2.24
N SER A 171 -10.56 3.22 2.88
CA SER A 171 -11.38 4.16 3.66
C SER A 171 -12.44 4.86 2.80
N TYR A 172 -12.09 5.29 1.59
CA TYR A 172 -13.05 5.99 0.73
C TYR A 172 -14.04 5.03 0.06
N ALA A 173 -13.59 3.81 -0.28
CA ALA A 173 -14.49 2.75 -0.75
C ALA A 173 -15.56 2.42 0.29
N LEU A 174 -15.19 2.33 1.58
CA LEU A 174 -16.14 2.13 2.67
C LEU A 174 -17.13 3.29 2.78
N LEU A 175 -16.66 4.53 2.75
CA LEU A 175 -17.54 5.70 2.79
C LEU A 175 -18.55 5.68 1.62
N LEU A 176 -18.09 5.40 0.39
CA LEU A 176 -18.96 5.31 -0.78
C LEU A 176 -19.99 4.19 -0.64
N ALA A 177 -19.59 3.01 -0.14
CA ALA A 177 -20.50 1.91 0.15
C ALA A 177 -21.61 2.34 1.13
N GLU A 178 -21.24 2.92 2.27
CA GLU A 178 -22.19 3.42 3.27
C GLU A 178 -23.13 4.50 2.71
N GLN A 179 -22.63 5.37 1.82
CA GLN A 179 -23.48 6.38 1.18
C GLN A 179 -24.45 5.79 0.14
N VAL A 180 -24.04 4.74 -0.59
CA VAL A 180 -24.89 4.00 -1.52
C VAL A 180 -26.02 3.29 -0.77
N GLU A 181 -25.69 2.61 0.34
CA GLU A 181 -26.66 1.93 1.21
C GLU A 181 -27.64 2.94 1.81
N LYS A 182 -27.13 4.00 2.45
CA LYS A 182 -27.94 5.04 3.10
C LYS A 182 -28.95 5.69 2.15
N ARG A 183 -28.62 5.81 0.87
CA ARG A 183 -29.49 6.41 -0.18
C ARG A 183 -30.25 5.36 -0.99
N ASN A 184 -30.13 4.07 -0.69
CA ASN A 184 -30.75 2.97 -1.42
C ASN A 184 -30.41 2.97 -2.94
N LEU A 185 -29.17 3.31 -3.30
CA LEU A 185 -28.75 3.48 -4.70
C LEU A 185 -28.29 2.20 -5.39
N MET A 186 -28.35 1.05 -4.70
CA MET A 186 -27.84 -0.22 -5.24
C MET A 186 -28.45 -0.61 -6.58
N ASN A 187 -29.74 -0.33 -6.79
CA ASN A 187 -30.44 -0.62 -8.05
C ASN A 187 -30.10 0.38 -9.17
N ASN A 188 -29.43 1.49 -8.84
CA ASN A 188 -29.10 2.57 -9.78
C ASN A 188 -27.66 2.51 -10.29
N ILE A 189 -26.80 1.72 -9.65
CA ILE A 189 -25.38 1.58 -10.02
C ILE A 189 -25.10 0.26 -10.77
N LYS A 190 -23.93 0.17 -11.43
CA LYS A 190 -23.49 -1.01 -12.20
C LYS A 190 -22.11 -1.53 -11.79
N LEU A 191 -21.64 -1.16 -10.61
CA LEU A 191 -20.34 -1.62 -10.12
C LEU A 191 -20.31 -3.15 -10.05
N LYS A 192 -19.17 -3.72 -10.44
CA LYS A 192 -18.88 -5.15 -10.39
C LYS A 192 -17.57 -5.45 -9.69
N LYS A 193 -16.63 -4.50 -9.72
CA LYS A 193 -15.26 -4.69 -9.22
C LYS A 193 -14.76 -3.44 -8.50
N GLY A 194 -13.95 -3.64 -7.46
CA GLY A 194 -13.22 -2.59 -6.77
C GLY A 194 -11.71 -2.88 -6.82
N VAL A 195 -10.92 -1.97 -7.40
CA VAL A 195 -9.45 -2.02 -7.31
C VAL A 195 -9.01 -1.04 -6.23
N ILE A 196 -8.68 -1.58 -5.06
CA ILE A 196 -8.56 -0.81 -3.82
C ILE A 196 -7.20 -1.06 -3.19
N GLY A 197 -6.59 -0.02 -2.61
CA GLY A 197 -5.29 -0.13 -1.96
C GLY A 197 -4.92 1.12 -1.17
N SER A 198 -3.63 1.44 -1.14
CA SER A 198 -3.02 2.58 -0.41
C SER A 198 -3.05 2.47 1.13
N GLU A 199 -3.80 1.52 1.68
CA GLU A 199 -4.02 1.34 3.10
C GLU A 199 -4.16 -0.14 3.44
N ARG A 200 -3.83 -0.50 4.68
CA ARG A 200 -4.22 -1.79 5.22
C ARG A 200 -5.72 -1.81 5.49
N TRP A 201 -6.34 -2.93 5.20
CA TRP A 201 -7.77 -3.16 5.38
C TRP A 201 -8.03 -4.65 5.58
N GLY A 202 -8.59 -4.97 6.76
CA GLY A 202 -8.88 -6.34 7.18
C GLY A 202 -10.17 -6.90 6.58
N ASP A 203 -10.42 -8.17 6.85
CA ASP A 203 -11.52 -8.94 6.24
C ASP A 203 -12.88 -8.33 6.52
N LYS A 204 -13.14 -7.86 7.75
CA LYS A 204 -14.39 -7.16 8.10
C LYS A 204 -14.70 -5.98 7.18
N MET A 205 -13.68 -5.17 6.83
CA MET A 205 -13.88 -4.03 5.94
C MET A 205 -14.14 -4.50 4.50
N ARG A 206 -13.42 -5.54 4.05
CA ARG A 206 -13.61 -6.13 2.72
C ARG A 206 -15.01 -6.69 2.57
N GLU A 207 -15.47 -7.49 3.53
CA GLU A 207 -16.82 -8.06 3.58
C GLU A 207 -17.89 -6.97 3.59
N ARG A 208 -17.70 -5.91 4.39
CA ARG A 208 -18.64 -4.78 4.43
C ARG A 208 -18.74 -4.07 3.08
N ILE A 209 -17.61 -3.76 2.44
CA ILE A 209 -17.61 -3.10 1.13
C ILE A 209 -18.23 -4.02 0.06
N SER A 210 -17.81 -5.29 0.01
CA SER A 210 -18.27 -6.24 -1.02
C SER A 210 -19.75 -6.59 -0.86
N SER A 211 -20.25 -6.76 0.37
CA SER A 211 -21.66 -7.05 0.64
C SER A 211 -22.57 -5.89 0.30
N ILE A 212 -22.20 -4.66 0.68
CA ILE A 212 -22.99 -3.46 0.38
C ILE A 212 -23.01 -3.21 -1.13
N LEU A 213 -21.84 -3.19 -1.79
CA LEU A 213 -21.74 -2.82 -3.20
C LEU A 213 -21.95 -3.99 -4.17
N GLY A 214 -22.00 -5.23 -3.70
CA GLY A 214 -22.13 -6.43 -4.53
C GLY A 214 -20.97 -6.63 -5.52
N ILE A 215 -19.74 -6.31 -5.12
CA ILE A 215 -18.56 -6.30 -6.00
C ILE A 215 -17.47 -7.28 -5.58
N GLU A 216 -16.68 -7.73 -6.57
CA GLU A 216 -15.39 -8.38 -6.34
C GLU A 216 -14.33 -7.33 -5.93
N LEU A 217 -13.45 -7.68 -4.99
CA LEU A 217 -12.40 -6.77 -4.52
C LEU A 217 -11.02 -7.24 -4.98
N TYR A 218 -10.22 -6.28 -5.41
CA TYR A 218 -8.86 -6.49 -5.86
C TYR A 218 -7.92 -5.54 -5.11
N ASP A 219 -6.97 -6.13 -4.37
CA ASP A 219 -5.98 -5.45 -3.57
C ASP A 219 -4.76 -5.10 -4.42
N ILE A 220 -4.53 -3.80 -4.62
CA ILE A 220 -3.42 -3.28 -5.44
C ILE A 220 -2.32 -2.72 -4.56
N TYR A 221 -1.09 -3.16 -4.80
CA TYR A 221 0.07 -2.75 -4.03
C TYR A 221 0.94 -1.75 -4.80
N GLY A 222 1.57 -0.86 -4.03
CA GLY A 222 2.64 -0.02 -4.53
C GLY A 222 2.96 1.19 -3.66
N LEU A 223 4.06 1.83 -4.02
CA LEU A 223 4.71 2.91 -3.29
C LEU A 223 5.40 3.83 -4.30
N THR A 224 5.47 5.12 -3.95
CA THR A 224 5.92 6.18 -4.86
C THR A 224 7.39 6.03 -5.24
N GLU A 225 8.19 5.49 -4.33
CA GLU A 225 9.62 5.25 -4.43
C GLU A 225 9.98 4.35 -5.61
N CYS A 226 9.16 3.31 -5.87
CA CYS A 226 9.36 2.43 -7.01
C CYS A 226 8.69 2.99 -8.26
N TYR A 227 7.37 3.13 -8.27
CA TYR A 227 6.61 3.69 -9.40
C TYR A 227 5.29 4.35 -8.97
N GLY A 228 4.67 3.84 -7.92
CA GLY A 228 3.30 4.12 -7.53
C GLY A 228 2.52 2.81 -7.34
N PRO A 229 1.18 2.87 -7.20
CA PRO A 229 0.35 1.66 -7.24
C PRO A 229 0.51 0.93 -8.58
N GLY A 230 0.20 -0.36 -8.59
CA GLY A 230 0.24 -1.16 -9.81
C GLY A 230 1.54 -1.92 -10.01
N ILE A 231 2.39 -2.03 -8.99
CA ILE A 231 3.52 -2.97 -9.02
C ILE A 231 3.10 -4.42 -8.74
N GLY A 232 1.87 -4.60 -8.26
CA GLY A 232 1.22 -5.89 -8.16
C GLY A 232 -0.22 -5.81 -7.70
N ILE A 233 -0.93 -6.93 -7.85
CA ILE A 233 -2.36 -7.07 -7.54
C ILE A 233 -2.73 -8.54 -7.29
N ASN A 234 -3.78 -8.83 -6.52
CA ASN A 234 -4.41 -10.15 -6.51
C ASN A 234 -5.19 -10.40 -7.83
N CYS A 235 -5.58 -11.66 -8.09
CA CYS A 235 -6.18 -12.06 -9.37
C CYS A 235 -7.64 -12.54 -9.25
N THR A 236 -8.30 -12.75 -10.39
CA THR A 236 -9.70 -13.25 -10.48
C THR A 236 -9.98 -14.57 -9.75
N LYS A 237 -8.93 -15.36 -9.43
CA LYS A 237 -9.09 -16.58 -8.63
C LYS A 237 -9.25 -16.32 -7.14
N GLN A 238 -9.06 -15.07 -6.71
CA GLN A 238 -9.19 -14.63 -5.32
C GLN A 238 -8.40 -15.54 -4.36
N THR A 239 -7.25 -16.04 -4.83
CA THR A 239 -6.33 -16.81 -3.98
C THR A 239 -5.55 -15.88 -3.08
N GLU A 240 -5.01 -16.43 -1.99
CA GLU A 240 -4.13 -15.68 -1.11
C GLU A 240 -2.98 -15.01 -1.87
N GLY A 241 -2.82 -13.71 -1.58
CA GLY A 241 -1.69 -12.90 -2.01
C GLY A 241 -1.85 -12.12 -3.32
N MET A 242 -0.92 -11.21 -3.51
CA MET A 242 -0.81 -10.31 -4.67
C MET A 242 0.37 -10.72 -5.53
N HIS A 243 0.15 -10.86 -6.83
CA HIS A 243 1.21 -11.09 -7.79
C HIS A 243 2.04 -9.83 -7.99
N ILE A 244 3.36 -9.94 -7.91
CA ILE A 244 4.28 -8.82 -8.12
C ILE A 244 5.05 -9.01 -9.43
N PHE A 245 5.18 -7.94 -10.20
CA PHE A 245 5.76 -7.97 -11.55
C PHE A 245 7.28 -8.05 -11.51
N ASP A 246 7.78 -9.29 -11.44
CA ASP A 246 9.20 -9.59 -11.24
C ASP A 246 10.08 -9.40 -12.49
N ASP A 247 9.47 -8.97 -13.59
CA ASP A 247 10.14 -8.42 -14.78
C ASP A 247 10.55 -6.95 -14.59
N TYR A 248 9.90 -6.22 -13.67
CA TYR A 248 10.23 -4.83 -13.34
C TYR A 248 10.92 -4.68 -11.98
N LEU A 249 10.67 -5.63 -11.07
CA LEU A 249 11.11 -5.58 -9.69
C LEU A 249 11.79 -6.88 -9.26
N TYR A 250 12.83 -6.76 -8.45
CA TYR A 250 13.30 -7.86 -7.63
C TYR A 250 12.88 -7.62 -6.18
N ILE A 251 12.41 -8.68 -5.51
CA ILE A 251 11.78 -8.60 -4.20
C ILE A 251 12.49 -9.57 -3.27
N GLU A 252 12.77 -9.08 -2.07
CA GLU A 252 13.24 -9.85 -0.94
C GLU A 252 12.24 -9.69 0.21
N ILE A 253 12.09 -10.73 1.03
CA ILE A 253 11.43 -10.64 2.33
C ILE A 253 12.51 -10.89 3.37
N LEU A 254 12.83 -9.86 4.15
CA LEU A 254 13.99 -9.86 5.04
C LEU A 254 13.55 -9.72 6.49
N ASP A 255 14.29 -10.30 7.41
CA ASP A 255 14.12 -9.98 8.83
C ASP A 255 14.45 -8.49 9.05
N PRO A 256 13.53 -7.70 9.64
CA PRO A 256 13.70 -6.25 9.74
C PRO A 256 14.85 -5.84 10.68
N VAL A 257 15.32 -6.73 11.56
CA VAL A 257 16.40 -6.48 12.51
C VAL A 257 17.74 -6.90 11.92
N THR A 258 17.84 -8.11 11.39
CA THR A 258 19.11 -8.68 10.91
C THR A 258 19.42 -8.30 9.47
N GLY A 259 18.39 -8.02 8.65
CA GLY A 259 18.54 -7.80 7.21
C GLY A 259 18.76 -9.07 6.39
N GLU A 260 18.68 -10.25 7.03
CA GLU A 260 18.84 -11.54 6.38
C GLU A 260 17.51 -12.04 5.77
N PRO A 261 17.53 -12.80 4.66
CA PRO A 261 16.32 -13.38 4.09
C PRO A 261 15.61 -14.34 5.07
N VAL A 262 14.29 -14.19 5.20
CA VAL A 262 13.46 -15.16 5.93
C VAL A 262 13.07 -16.33 5.04
N LYS A 263 12.57 -17.43 5.62
CA LYS A 263 12.08 -18.57 4.81
C LYS A 263 10.79 -18.20 4.10
N ASP A 264 10.53 -18.84 2.96
CA ASP A 264 9.24 -18.66 2.28
C ASP A 264 8.08 -19.01 3.23
N GLY A 265 7.04 -18.16 3.24
CA GLY A 265 5.91 -18.24 4.17
C GLY A 265 6.13 -17.53 5.51
N GLU A 266 7.37 -17.27 5.94
CA GLU A 266 7.66 -16.49 7.15
C GLU A 266 7.48 -14.99 6.88
N MET A 267 7.00 -14.27 7.89
CA MET A 267 6.78 -12.82 7.81
C MET A 267 8.12 -12.08 7.90
N GLY A 268 8.29 -11.08 7.04
CA GLY A 268 9.41 -10.15 7.09
C GLY A 268 9.08 -8.84 6.38
N GLU A 269 10.08 -7.99 6.23
CA GLU A 269 10.01 -6.71 5.55
C GLU A 269 10.24 -6.87 4.05
N ILE A 270 9.35 -6.30 3.25
CA ILE A 270 9.49 -6.20 1.81
C ILE A 270 10.66 -5.27 1.49
N THR A 271 11.61 -5.77 0.73
CA THR A 271 12.74 -5.01 0.20
C THR A 271 12.74 -5.11 -1.33
N LEU A 272 12.87 -3.96 -2.01
CA LEU A 272 12.66 -3.86 -3.45
C LEU A 272 13.89 -3.35 -4.20
N THR A 273 14.13 -3.92 -5.38
CA THR A 273 15.10 -3.40 -6.35
C THR A 273 14.40 -3.17 -7.69
N THR A 274 14.52 -1.97 -8.25
CA THR A 274 13.93 -1.65 -9.56
C THR A 274 14.87 -2.06 -10.69
N LEU A 275 14.43 -2.99 -11.53
CA LEU A 275 15.28 -3.64 -12.53
C LEU A 275 15.53 -2.80 -13.78
N VAL A 276 14.53 -2.00 -14.19
CA VAL A 276 14.55 -1.29 -15.47
C VAL A 276 14.16 0.19 -15.37
N LYS A 277 13.98 0.69 -14.15
CA LYS A 277 13.67 2.11 -13.88
C LYS A 277 14.88 2.96 -14.22
N GLU A 278 14.69 4.11 -14.83
CA GLU A 278 15.75 5.02 -15.29
C GLU A 278 15.94 6.21 -14.38
N GLY A 279 14.86 6.94 -14.06
CA GLY A 279 14.90 8.24 -13.42
C GLY A 279 15.46 8.20 -12.00
N ALA A 280 15.01 7.25 -11.20
CA ALA A 280 15.49 7.03 -9.83
C ALA A 280 15.54 5.54 -9.49
N PRO A 281 16.56 4.80 -9.97
CA PRO A 281 16.73 3.40 -9.66
C PRO A 281 16.95 3.19 -8.17
N LEU A 282 16.27 2.20 -7.59
CA LEU A 282 16.46 1.81 -6.21
C LEU A 282 17.00 0.39 -6.12
N PHE A 283 17.90 0.17 -5.16
CA PHE A 283 18.52 -1.11 -4.88
C PHE A 283 18.32 -1.43 -3.41
N ARG A 284 17.82 -2.64 -3.14
CA ARG A 284 17.50 -3.13 -1.80
C ARG A 284 16.84 -2.05 -0.93
N PHE A 285 15.81 -1.41 -1.47
CA PHE A 285 15.06 -0.37 -0.79
C PHE A 285 14.14 -0.99 0.26
N ARG A 286 14.36 -0.59 1.51
CA ARG A 286 13.61 -1.02 2.69
C ARG A 286 12.29 -0.26 2.76
N THR A 287 11.19 -0.96 2.44
CA THR A 287 9.85 -0.35 2.35
C THR A 287 9.21 -0.11 3.72
N HIS A 288 9.69 -0.84 4.73
CA HIS A 288 9.04 -1.05 6.01
C HIS A 288 7.69 -1.79 5.93
N ASP A 289 7.19 -2.19 4.77
CA ASP A 289 5.96 -2.98 4.66
C ASP A 289 6.23 -4.44 5.05
N LEU A 290 5.34 -5.04 5.84
CA LEU A 290 5.47 -6.41 6.32
C LEU A 290 4.57 -7.37 5.54
N ALA A 291 5.17 -8.42 4.99
CA ALA A 291 4.47 -9.49 4.26
C ALA A 291 5.29 -10.80 4.29
N SER A 292 4.73 -11.87 3.73
CA SER A 292 5.46 -13.12 3.46
C SER A 292 5.33 -13.51 1.99
N PHE A 293 6.23 -14.37 1.50
CA PHE A 293 6.02 -15.01 0.20
C PHE A 293 4.91 -16.06 0.31
N VAL A 294 3.98 -16.04 -0.65
CA VAL A 294 2.99 -17.11 -0.82
C VAL A 294 3.57 -18.17 -1.75
N THR A 295 3.68 -19.39 -1.24
CA THR A 295 4.25 -20.53 -1.98
C THR A 295 3.20 -21.24 -2.83
N GLY A 296 3.68 -22.12 -3.72
CA GLY A 296 2.84 -22.87 -4.65
C GLY A 296 2.37 -22.07 -5.86
N GLU A 297 1.79 -22.78 -6.81
CA GLU A 297 1.26 -22.19 -8.05
C GLU A 297 -0.10 -21.54 -7.81
N CYS A 298 -0.36 -20.43 -8.50
CA CYS A 298 -1.69 -19.83 -8.49
C CYS A 298 -2.56 -20.50 -9.57
N PRO A 299 -3.82 -20.88 -9.27
CA PRO A 299 -4.77 -21.42 -10.25
C PRO A 299 -5.11 -20.46 -11.40
N CYS A 300 -4.67 -19.19 -11.36
CA CYS A 300 -4.81 -18.26 -12.47
C CYS A 300 -3.78 -18.51 -13.59
N GLY A 301 -2.76 -19.34 -13.34
CA GLY A 301 -1.68 -19.65 -14.28
C GLY A 301 -0.58 -18.60 -14.35
N SER A 302 -0.69 -17.50 -13.60
CA SER A 302 0.37 -16.49 -13.50
C SER A 302 1.62 -17.07 -12.87
N LYS A 303 2.77 -16.79 -13.51
CA LYS A 303 4.10 -17.20 -13.04
C LYS A 303 4.78 -16.14 -12.16
N TYR A 304 4.12 -15.00 -11.95
CA TYR A 304 4.64 -13.96 -11.08
C TYR A 304 4.63 -14.42 -9.61
N PRO A 305 5.68 -14.11 -8.85
CA PRO A 305 5.72 -14.40 -7.42
C PRO A 305 4.57 -13.71 -6.71
N ARG A 306 4.12 -14.30 -5.60
CA ARG A 306 3.04 -13.75 -4.78
C ARG A 306 3.56 -13.37 -3.40
N ILE A 307 3.11 -12.22 -2.91
CA ILE A 307 3.27 -11.83 -1.50
C ILE A 307 1.92 -11.88 -0.80
N SER A 308 1.89 -12.12 0.51
CA SER A 308 0.67 -12.01 1.31
C SER A 308 0.09 -10.59 1.24
N HIS A 309 -1.10 -10.40 1.83
CA HIS A 309 -1.56 -9.05 2.14
C HIS A 309 -0.54 -8.34 3.04
N ILE A 310 -0.49 -7.01 2.93
CA ILE A 310 0.39 -6.20 3.78
C ILE A 310 -0.16 -6.22 5.21
N MET A 311 0.63 -6.76 6.13
CA MET A 311 0.24 -7.00 7.52
C MET A 311 0.42 -5.76 8.41
N GLY A 312 1.16 -4.78 7.93
CA GLY A 312 1.45 -3.53 8.63
C GLY A 312 2.77 -2.95 8.15
N ARG A 313 3.27 -1.96 8.88
CA ARG A 313 4.61 -1.40 8.65
C ARG A 313 5.48 -1.53 9.89
N SER A 314 6.77 -1.80 9.70
CA SER A 314 7.76 -1.90 10.78
C SER A 314 8.05 -0.55 11.44
N ASP A 315 7.75 0.57 10.75
CA ASP A 315 7.95 1.94 11.23
C ASP A 315 6.67 2.62 11.76
N ASP A 316 5.48 2.03 11.59
CA ASP A 316 4.21 2.54 12.14
C ASP A 316 4.04 2.23 13.65
N MET A 317 5.12 1.90 14.35
CA MET A 317 5.09 1.56 15.76
C MET A 317 4.93 2.79 16.66
N VAL A 318 4.04 2.70 17.63
CA VAL A 318 3.97 3.66 18.75
C VAL A 318 4.20 2.94 20.06
N LYS A 319 5.13 3.47 20.88
CA LYS A 319 5.39 2.95 22.22
C LYS A 319 4.40 3.54 23.20
N VAL A 320 3.58 2.71 23.86
CA VAL A 320 2.63 3.13 24.91
C VAL A 320 2.89 2.29 26.17
N LYS A 321 3.26 2.96 27.27
CA LYS A 321 3.56 2.29 28.56
C LYS A 321 4.54 1.11 28.42
N GLY A 322 5.58 1.28 27.60
CA GLY A 322 6.59 0.24 27.35
C GLY A 322 6.19 -0.86 26.35
N ASN A 323 4.95 -0.88 25.87
CA ASN A 323 4.49 -1.82 24.83
C ASN A 323 4.63 -1.19 23.44
N ILE A 324 5.06 -1.97 22.46
CA ILE A 324 5.13 -1.57 21.05
C ILE A 324 3.77 -1.87 20.41
N ILE A 325 3.07 -0.83 19.96
CA ILE A 325 1.73 -0.95 19.39
C ILE A 325 1.78 -0.61 17.91
N PHE A 326 1.28 -1.53 17.10
CA PHE A 326 1.03 -1.30 15.68
C PHE A 326 -0.48 -1.09 15.48
N PRO A 327 -0.91 -0.39 14.41
CA PRO A 327 -2.31 -0.39 14.02
C PRO A 327 -2.88 -1.81 13.90
N SER A 328 -2.07 -2.78 13.46
CA SER A 328 -2.41 -4.20 13.36
C SER A 328 -2.67 -4.90 14.67
N THR A 329 -1.98 -4.51 15.75
CA THR A 329 -2.26 -4.96 17.12
C THR A 329 -3.70 -4.64 17.50
N ILE A 330 -4.16 -3.42 17.18
CA ILE A 330 -5.50 -2.97 17.53
C ILE A 330 -6.55 -3.69 16.68
N GLU A 331 -6.30 -3.84 15.38
CA GLU A 331 -7.19 -4.57 14.48
C GLU A 331 -7.33 -6.05 14.86
N ASP A 332 -6.27 -6.73 15.28
CA ASP A 332 -6.35 -8.14 15.74
C ASP A 332 -7.27 -8.28 16.96
N VAL A 333 -7.21 -7.34 17.92
CA VAL A 333 -8.14 -7.32 19.04
C VAL A 333 -9.57 -7.08 18.57
N ILE A 334 -9.79 -6.02 17.78
CA ILE A 334 -11.13 -5.64 17.30
C ILE A 334 -11.75 -6.78 16.49
N ASN A 335 -11.00 -7.40 15.58
CA ASN A 335 -11.50 -8.49 14.77
C ASN A 335 -11.95 -9.70 15.60
N SER A 336 -11.28 -9.96 16.73
CA SER A 336 -11.62 -11.07 17.62
C SER A 336 -12.82 -10.83 18.55
N VAL A 337 -13.34 -9.60 18.65
CA VAL A 337 -14.49 -9.28 19.52
C VAL A 337 -15.78 -9.18 18.69
N PRO A 338 -16.80 -10.02 18.97
CA PRO A 338 -18.10 -9.96 18.30
C PRO A 338 -18.81 -8.60 18.47
N GLY A 339 -19.62 -8.21 17.49
CA GLY A 339 -20.38 -6.94 17.50
C GLY A 339 -19.58 -5.69 17.13
N THR A 340 -18.25 -5.79 17.01
CA THR A 340 -17.41 -4.69 16.52
C THR A 340 -17.38 -4.63 14.99
N SER A 341 -17.44 -3.42 14.45
CA SER A 341 -17.22 -3.14 13.04
C SER A 341 -15.72 -3.07 12.69
N SER A 342 -15.40 -2.76 11.43
CA SER A 342 -14.02 -2.51 10.98
C SER A 342 -13.49 -1.12 11.34
N GLU A 343 -14.34 -0.16 11.73
CA GLU A 343 -13.94 1.22 11.93
C GLU A 343 -13.50 1.52 13.36
N TYR A 344 -12.29 2.05 13.46
CA TYR A 344 -11.67 2.40 14.71
C TYR A 344 -10.69 3.57 14.57
N ARG A 345 -10.42 4.20 15.71
CA ARG A 345 -9.35 5.19 15.87
C ARG A 345 -8.73 5.04 17.25
N ALA A 346 -7.40 5.06 17.30
CA ALA A 346 -6.67 5.16 18.55
C ALA A 346 -6.14 6.58 18.71
N VAL A 347 -6.29 7.12 19.92
CA VAL A 347 -5.68 8.39 20.33
C VAL A 347 -4.73 8.07 21.47
N ILE A 348 -3.53 8.64 21.42
CA ILE A 348 -2.52 8.49 22.46
C ILE A 348 -2.21 9.89 22.98
N GLU A 349 -2.41 10.08 24.27
CA GLU A 349 -2.29 11.37 24.94
C GLU A 349 -1.46 11.22 26.21
N HIS A 350 -0.87 12.32 26.68
CA HIS A 350 -0.17 12.37 27.96
C HIS A 350 -1.10 13.01 28.99
N VAL A 351 -1.71 12.18 29.85
CA VAL A 351 -2.71 12.61 30.84
C VAL A 351 -2.18 12.32 32.24
N ASP A 352 -2.12 13.34 33.09
CA ASP A 352 -1.68 13.24 34.49
C ASP A 352 -0.29 12.56 34.66
N GLY A 353 0.66 12.92 33.80
CA GLY A 353 2.03 12.38 33.86
C GLY A 353 2.17 10.96 33.31
N LYS A 354 1.14 10.42 32.66
CA LYS A 354 1.12 9.05 32.11
C LYS A 354 0.61 9.03 30.69
N ASP A 355 1.27 8.23 29.85
CA ASP A 355 0.75 7.91 28.53
C ASP A 355 -0.55 7.12 28.66
N GLN A 356 -1.59 7.56 27.97
CA GLN A 356 -2.89 6.91 27.91
C GLN A 356 -3.25 6.68 26.45
N MET A 357 -3.69 5.46 26.12
CA MET A 357 -4.23 5.13 24.82
C MET A 357 -5.74 4.92 24.95
N THR A 358 -6.50 5.63 24.13
CA THR A 358 -7.95 5.50 23.99
C THR A 358 -8.26 4.90 22.63
N VAL A 359 -8.85 3.70 22.61
CA VAL A 359 -9.35 3.03 21.41
C VAL A 359 -10.84 3.32 21.28
N MET A 360 -11.20 4.04 20.23
CA MET A 360 -12.59 4.25 19.82
C MET A 360 -12.94 3.26 18.73
N VAL A 361 -14.05 2.53 18.90
CA VAL A 361 -14.50 1.50 17.96
C VAL A 361 -15.99 1.62 17.70
N GLU A 362 -16.40 1.46 16.45
CA GLU A 362 -17.81 1.41 16.09
C GLU A 362 -18.38 0.00 16.26
N VAL A 363 -19.60 -0.11 16.78
CA VAL A 363 -20.33 -1.37 16.94
C VAL A 363 -21.66 -1.36 16.19
N GLU A 364 -22.11 -2.55 15.80
CA GLU A 364 -23.39 -2.76 15.15
C GLU A 364 -24.57 -2.45 16.09
N GLY A 365 -25.73 -2.11 15.50
CA GLY A 365 -26.94 -1.85 16.26
C GLY A 365 -27.40 -3.09 17.03
N GLY A 366 -27.84 -2.92 18.28
CA GLY A 366 -28.25 -4.02 19.16
C GLY A 366 -27.12 -4.64 19.98
N THR A 367 -25.87 -4.22 19.78
CA THR A 367 -24.71 -4.66 20.57
C THR A 367 -24.66 -3.99 21.95
N ASP A 368 -24.39 -4.76 23.01
CA ASP A 368 -24.09 -4.19 24.33
C ASP A 368 -22.71 -3.53 24.33
N ARG A 369 -22.71 -2.19 24.37
CA ARG A 369 -21.50 -1.37 24.35
C ARG A 369 -20.58 -1.63 25.54
N THR A 370 -21.14 -2.00 26.69
CA THR A 370 -20.39 -2.26 27.92
C THR A 370 -19.65 -3.59 27.80
N GLU A 371 -20.35 -4.63 27.34
CA GLU A 371 -19.76 -5.95 27.11
C GLU A 371 -18.61 -5.89 26.10
N VAL A 372 -18.82 -5.20 24.97
CA VAL A 372 -17.76 -5.01 23.97
C VAL A 372 -16.56 -4.26 24.55
N SER A 373 -16.80 -3.20 25.31
CA SER A 373 -15.72 -2.43 25.93
C SER A 373 -14.87 -3.29 26.87
N ILE A 374 -15.53 -4.12 27.70
CA ILE A 374 -14.85 -5.06 28.61
C ILE A 374 -14.09 -6.13 27.81
N ALA A 375 -14.70 -6.70 26.77
CA ALA A 375 -14.09 -7.74 25.94
C ALA A 375 -12.83 -7.23 25.23
N ILE A 376 -12.85 -6.02 24.67
CA ILE A 376 -11.68 -5.40 24.05
C ILE A 376 -10.57 -5.17 25.08
N GLN A 377 -10.90 -4.60 26.24
CA GLN A 377 -9.94 -4.38 27.32
C GLN A 377 -9.29 -5.69 27.79
N TYR A 378 -10.11 -6.74 27.96
CA TYR A 378 -9.65 -8.07 28.35
C TYR A 378 -8.72 -8.67 27.30
N THR A 379 -9.10 -8.65 26.02
CA THR A 379 -8.29 -9.20 24.93
C THR A 379 -6.97 -8.46 24.76
N PHE A 380 -6.95 -7.12 24.88
CA PHE A 380 -5.71 -6.35 24.93
C PHE A 380 -4.81 -6.79 26.09
N LYS A 381 -5.39 -7.02 27.27
CA LYS A 381 -4.63 -7.44 28.45
C LYS A 381 -4.04 -8.84 28.28
N GLN A 382 -4.79 -9.77 27.69
CA GLN A 382 -4.34 -11.14 27.46
C GLN A 382 -3.26 -11.23 26.37
N LYS A 383 -3.50 -10.61 25.20
CA LYS A 383 -2.59 -10.72 24.05
C LYS A 383 -1.35 -9.83 24.17
N TYR A 384 -1.51 -8.63 24.73
CA TYR A 384 -0.49 -7.57 24.63
C TYR A 384 -0.11 -6.97 25.99
N ASN A 385 -0.57 -7.56 27.10
CA ASN A 385 -0.27 -7.14 28.47
C ASN A 385 -0.52 -5.65 28.76
N MET A 386 -1.46 -5.02 28.04
CA MET A 386 -1.85 -3.62 28.25
C MET A 386 -3.37 -3.48 28.33
N THR A 387 -3.85 -2.36 28.87
CA THR A 387 -5.29 -2.07 28.93
C THR A 387 -5.51 -0.62 28.48
N PRO A 388 -5.98 -0.39 27.24
CA PRO A 388 -6.40 0.95 26.81
C PRO A 388 -7.74 1.34 27.44
N LEU A 389 -8.05 2.63 27.40
CA LEU A 389 -9.44 3.06 27.52
C LEU A 389 -10.18 2.67 26.24
N VAL A 390 -11.40 2.17 26.37
CA VAL A 390 -12.22 1.75 25.21
C VAL A 390 -13.51 2.53 25.19
N LYS A 391 -13.70 3.31 24.13
CA LYS A 391 -14.93 4.06 23.87
C LYS A 391 -15.67 3.41 22.71
N VAL A 392 -16.85 2.88 23.01
CA VAL A 392 -17.71 2.22 22.03
C VAL A 392 -18.74 3.23 21.50
N VAL A 393 -18.78 3.38 20.18
CA VAL A 393 -19.64 4.35 19.47
C VAL A 393 -20.51 3.64 18.44
N GLY A 394 -21.59 4.28 17.99
CA GLY A 394 -22.44 3.73 16.93
C GLY A 394 -21.79 3.79 15.54
N ILE A 395 -22.24 2.94 14.62
CA ILE A 395 -21.84 2.98 13.20
C ILE A 395 -21.97 4.41 12.64
N GLY A 396 -20.90 4.91 12.03
CA GLY A 396 -20.83 6.22 11.39
C GLY A 396 -20.56 7.40 12.32
N GLU A 397 -20.38 7.17 13.64
CA GLU A 397 -20.01 8.23 14.58
C GLU A 397 -18.51 8.62 14.48
N LEU A 398 -17.64 7.72 13.99
CA LEU A 398 -16.24 8.05 13.76
C LEU A 398 -16.07 8.81 12.42
N PRO A 399 -15.18 9.82 12.38
CA PRO A 399 -14.95 10.59 11.17
C PRO A 399 -14.43 9.68 10.06
N ARG A 400 -15.14 9.68 8.92
CA ARG A 400 -14.70 9.04 7.69
C ARG A 400 -13.70 9.93 6.96
N SER A 401 -12.83 9.31 6.17
CA SER A 401 -11.81 10.00 5.40
C SER A 401 -12.04 9.82 3.90
N GLU A 402 -11.85 10.90 3.14
CA GLU A 402 -11.81 10.89 1.66
C GLU A 402 -10.40 10.55 1.12
N LYS A 403 -9.45 10.30 2.03
CA LYS A 403 -8.05 9.95 1.78
C LYS A 403 -7.63 8.81 2.72
N LYS A 404 -6.33 8.52 2.78
CA LYS A 404 -5.76 7.61 3.78
C LYS A 404 -6.12 8.02 5.21
N THR A 405 -6.69 7.11 5.99
CA THR A 405 -7.07 7.36 7.38
C THR A 405 -5.85 7.26 8.30
N LYS A 406 -5.64 8.28 9.16
CA LYS A 406 -4.67 8.20 10.27
C LYS A 406 -5.32 7.43 11.42
N ARG A 407 -5.00 6.13 11.54
CA ARG A 407 -5.61 5.21 12.52
C ARG A 407 -5.14 5.44 13.95
N ILE A 408 -3.87 5.79 14.14
CA ILE A 408 -3.29 6.15 15.43
C ILE A 408 -2.93 7.63 15.41
N ASP A 409 -3.50 8.37 16.36
CA ASP A 409 -3.27 9.79 16.55
C ASP A 409 -2.47 10.00 17.84
N ASP A 410 -1.16 10.15 17.70
CA ASP A 410 -0.26 10.42 18.84
C ASP A 410 -0.14 11.92 19.09
N ARG A 411 -0.73 12.36 20.20
CA ARG A 411 -0.81 13.75 20.66
C ARG A 411 0.03 14.02 21.90
N ARG A 412 0.94 13.11 22.27
CA ARG A 412 1.79 13.29 23.47
C ARG A 412 2.77 14.47 23.36
N PHE A 413 2.99 14.97 22.14
CA PHE A 413 3.93 16.03 21.81
C PHE A 413 3.24 17.28 21.23
N GLU A 414 1.92 17.29 21.23
CA GLU A 414 1.10 18.50 21.05
C GLU A 414 0.99 19.20 22.40
#